data_AF-A0A564YYQ9-F1
#
_entry.id   AF-A0A564YYQ9-F1
#
_cell.length_a   1.000
_cell.length_b   1.000
_cell.length_c   1.000
_cell.angle_alpha   90.00
_cell.angle_beta   90.00
_cell.angle_gamma   90.00
#
_symmetry.space_group_name_H-M   'P 1'
#
loop_
_entity.id
_entity.type
_entity.pdbx_description
1 polymer ?
#
loop_
_entity_poly.entity_id
_entity_poly.type
_entity_poly.pdbx_seq_one_letter_code
_entity_poly.pdbx_strand_id
1 'polypeptide(L)'
;MATEDIPEAHTYVFALYAYDGDQPGDLSFKSGDLLEVDELPTASESWFQATNPRTGCTGMIPANYVTAERGYSAALDAFNRVSRKSAEALLESSSYKESFNYMIRPSTDNRALALSVRTPSEKVVHLKIFFNPRQHNCFIYREKPFDTIEDLLIYYMENAIPEVCTLQAYKPFRKFPN
;
A
#
# COMPACT_ATOMS: atom_id res chain seq x y z
N MET A 1 -1.34 0.75 28.51
CA MET A 1 -1.26 1.66 27.34
C MET A 1 -2.15 1.02 26.29
N ALA A 2 -3.37 1.54 26.11
CA ALA A 2 -4.34 0.93 25.21
C ALA A 2 -3.87 1.15 23.77
N THR A 3 -3.47 0.06 23.10
CA THR A 3 -3.48 0.00 21.65
C THR A 3 -4.94 0.22 21.25
N GLU A 4 -5.23 1.27 20.48
CA GLU A 4 -6.52 1.33 19.80
C GLU A 4 -6.53 0.15 18.84
N ASP A 5 -7.26 -0.90 19.20
CA ASP A 5 -7.35 -2.15 18.45
C ASP A 5 -8.00 -1.85 17.10
N ILE A 6 -7.17 -1.57 16.10
CA ILE A 6 -7.56 -1.72 14.72
C ILE A 6 -7.80 -3.23 14.56
N PRO A 7 -9.02 -3.68 14.20
CA PRO A 7 -9.30 -5.09 14.06
C PRO A 7 -8.24 -5.79 13.20
N GLU A 8 -7.81 -6.97 13.65
CA GLU A 8 -6.74 -7.79 13.09
C GLU A 8 -7.03 -8.30 11.66
N ALA A 9 -8.22 -8.00 11.14
CA ALA A 9 -8.88 -8.74 10.08
C ALA A 9 -8.54 -8.31 8.65
N HIS A 10 -7.60 -7.39 8.42
CA HIS A 10 -7.18 -7.09 7.05
C HIS A 10 -5.65 -6.96 6.98
N THR A 11 -5.05 -7.38 5.90
CA THR A 11 -3.64 -7.12 5.57
C THR A 11 -3.53 -6.91 4.06
N TYR A 12 -2.33 -6.61 3.57
CA TYR A 12 -2.11 -6.38 2.16
C TYR A 12 -1.07 -7.33 1.60
N VAL A 13 -1.31 -7.77 0.37
CA VAL A 13 -0.36 -8.49 -0.47
C VAL A 13 -0.06 -7.65 -1.70
N PHE A 14 1.13 -7.83 -2.25
CA PHE A 14 1.59 -7.15 -3.45
C PHE A 14 1.51 -8.09 -4.65
N ALA A 15 0.90 -7.62 -5.74
CA ALA A 15 0.82 -8.37 -7.00
C ALA A 15 2.15 -8.37 -7.74
N LEU A 16 2.80 -9.52 -7.79
CA LEU A 16 4.04 -9.74 -8.54
C LEU A 16 3.77 -9.73 -10.04
N TYR A 17 2.67 -10.37 -10.46
CA TYR A 17 2.27 -10.50 -11.85
C TYR A 17 0.85 -9.97 -12.05
N ALA A 18 0.50 -9.61 -13.29
CA ALA A 18 -0.89 -9.34 -13.62
C ALA A 18 -1.67 -10.65 -13.72
N TYR A 19 -2.94 -10.61 -13.36
CA TYR A 19 -3.87 -11.74 -13.50
C TYR A 19 -5.17 -11.24 -14.12
N ASP A 20 -5.54 -11.82 -15.26
CA ASP A 20 -6.85 -11.64 -15.87
C ASP A 20 -7.71 -12.82 -15.43
N GLY A 21 -8.82 -12.53 -14.73
CA GLY A 21 -9.66 -13.57 -14.12
C GLY A 21 -10.29 -14.49 -15.16
N ASP A 22 -10.11 -15.80 -14.99
CA ASP A 22 -10.56 -16.81 -15.96
C ASP A 22 -11.95 -17.38 -15.63
N GLN A 23 -12.35 -17.31 -14.36
CA GLN A 23 -13.61 -17.85 -13.84
C GLN A 23 -14.53 -16.76 -13.28
N PRO A 24 -15.85 -16.97 -13.32
CA PRO A 24 -16.79 -16.14 -12.57
C PRO A 24 -16.42 -16.11 -11.08
N GLY A 25 -16.15 -14.91 -10.55
CA GLY A 25 -15.74 -14.72 -9.15
C GLY A 25 -14.24 -14.46 -8.98
N ASP A 26 -13.44 -14.62 -10.03
CA ASP A 26 -12.02 -14.23 -10.00
C ASP A 26 -11.87 -12.71 -9.99
N LEU A 27 -10.90 -12.23 -9.22
CA LEU A 27 -10.52 -10.83 -9.21
C LEU A 27 -9.38 -10.60 -10.19
N SER A 28 -9.61 -9.77 -11.20
CA SER A 28 -8.54 -9.31 -12.10
C SER A 28 -7.74 -8.18 -11.47
N PHE A 29 -6.41 -8.21 -11.61
CA PHE A 29 -5.49 -7.21 -11.06
C PHE A 29 -4.24 -7.05 -11.92
N LYS A 30 -3.55 -5.92 -11.75
CA LYS A 30 -2.28 -5.62 -12.44
C LYS A 30 -1.10 -5.95 -11.53
N SER A 31 0.05 -6.28 -12.13
CA SER A 31 1.34 -6.24 -11.41
C SER A 31 1.52 -4.84 -10.80
N GLY A 32 2.00 -4.76 -9.57
CA GLY A 32 2.09 -3.49 -8.83
C GLY A 32 0.88 -3.18 -7.94
N ASP A 33 -0.24 -3.88 -8.10
CA ASP A 33 -1.41 -3.67 -7.24
C ASP A 33 -1.13 -4.10 -5.80
N LEU A 34 -1.61 -3.29 -4.86
CA LEU A 34 -1.67 -3.64 -3.44
C LEU A 34 -3.09 -4.13 -3.15
N LEU A 35 -3.24 -5.43 -2.88
CA LEU A 35 -4.54 -6.09 -2.70
C LEU A 35 -4.80 -6.31 -1.22
N GLU A 36 -6.00 -5.91 -0.77
CA GLU A 36 -6.45 -6.11 0.59
C GLU A 36 -7.01 -7.53 0.76
N VAL A 37 -6.57 -8.22 1.80
CA VAL A 37 -6.95 -9.61 2.09
C VAL A 37 -7.30 -9.71 3.56
N ASP A 38 -8.25 -10.57 3.92
CA ASP A 38 -8.64 -10.68 5.33
C ASP A 38 -7.56 -11.40 6.14
N GLU A 39 -7.02 -12.47 5.58
CA GLU A 39 -5.93 -13.27 6.15
C GLU A 39 -4.94 -13.63 5.04
N LEU A 40 -3.67 -13.85 5.41
CA LEU A 40 -2.68 -14.36 4.46
C LEU A 40 -2.98 -15.84 4.14
N PRO A 41 -2.75 -16.28 2.90
CA PRO A 41 -3.00 -17.66 2.53
C PRO A 41 -2.08 -18.58 3.32
N THR A 42 -2.64 -19.69 3.80
CA THR A 42 -1.87 -20.80 4.36
C THR A 42 -1.10 -21.52 3.26
N ALA A 43 -0.06 -22.28 3.62
CA ALA A 43 0.75 -23.02 2.65
C ALA A 43 -0.05 -24.03 1.80
N SER A 44 -1.25 -24.42 2.25
CA SER A 44 -2.16 -25.31 1.52
C SER A 44 -3.16 -24.60 0.61
N GLU A 45 -3.33 -23.27 0.74
CA GLU A 45 -4.31 -22.51 -0.03
C GLU A 45 -3.70 -21.97 -1.31
N SER A 46 -4.21 -22.46 -2.45
CA SER A 46 -3.79 -21.97 -3.77
C SER A 46 -4.56 -20.73 -4.22
N TRP A 47 -5.71 -20.47 -3.61
CA TRP A 47 -6.62 -19.36 -3.95
C TRP A 47 -7.26 -18.80 -2.70
N PHE A 48 -7.42 -17.48 -2.64
CA PHE A 48 -8.00 -16.79 -1.49
C PHE A 48 -8.68 -15.50 -1.92
N GLN A 49 -9.58 -14.98 -1.07
CA GLN A 49 -10.37 -13.80 -1.38
C GLN A 49 -9.57 -12.53 -1.12
N ALA A 50 -9.63 -11.60 -2.08
CA ALA A 50 -9.00 -10.29 -1.98
C ALA A 50 -9.91 -9.19 -2.51
N THR A 51 -9.63 -7.96 -2.13
CA THR A 51 -10.23 -6.73 -2.66
C THR A 51 -9.15 -5.86 -3.28
N ASN A 52 -9.39 -5.36 -4.48
CA ASN A 52 -8.48 -4.42 -5.14
C ASN A 52 -8.97 -2.98 -4.90
N PRO A 53 -8.29 -2.15 -4.09
CA PRO A 53 -8.71 -0.78 -3.82
C PRO A 53 -8.83 0.10 -5.07
N ARG A 54 -8.05 -0.21 -6.11
CA ARG A 54 -8.03 0.53 -7.39
C ARG A 54 -9.31 0.36 -8.19
N THR A 55 -9.87 -0.84 -8.19
CA THR A 55 -11.10 -1.18 -8.94
C THR A 55 -12.34 -1.20 -8.03
N GLY A 56 -12.15 -1.36 -6.72
CA GLY A 56 -13.21 -1.60 -5.76
C GLY A 56 -13.84 -2.99 -5.88
N CYS A 57 -13.25 -3.88 -6.68
CA CYS A 57 -13.76 -5.24 -6.89
C CYS A 57 -13.17 -6.21 -5.85
N THR A 58 -13.96 -7.21 -5.51
CA THR A 58 -13.60 -8.32 -4.62
C THR A 58 -13.77 -9.63 -5.36
N GLY A 59 -12.87 -10.59 -5.13
CA GLY A 59 -12.94 -11.91 -5.75
C GLY A 59 -11.75 -12.79 -5.37
N MET A 60 -11.67 -13.96 -5.98
CA MET A 60 -10.60 -14.93 -5.73
C MET A 60 -9.34 -14.56 -6.52
N ILE A 61 -8.18 -14.71 -5.89
CA ILE A 61 -6.87 -14.52 -6.51
C ILE A 61 -5.96 -15.74 -6.27
N PRO A 62 -5.06 -16.06 -7.21
CA PRO A 62 -4.11 -17.15 -7.03
C PRO A 62 -2.94 -16.73 -6.13
N ALA A 63 -2.60 -17.56 -5.12
CA ALA A 63 -1.58 -17.26 -4.12
C ALA A 63 -0.17 -17.08 -4.69
N ASN A 64 0.16 -17.76 -5.79
CA ASN A 64 1.46 -17.67 -6.44
C ASN A 64 1.67 -16.41 -7.31
N TYR A 65 0.65 -15.55 -7.44
CA TYR A 65 0.75 -14.28 -8.19
C TYR A 65 1.07 -13.08 -7.29
N VAL A 66 1.04 -13.29 -5.98
CA VAL A 66 1.17 -12.23 -4.99
C VAL A 66 2.19 -12.59 -3.93
N THR A 67 2.62 -11.60 -3.16
CA THR A 67 3.53 -11.81 -2.03
C THR A 67 3.16 -10.93 -0.85
N ALA A 68 3.37 -11.45 0.36
CA ALA A 68 3.39 -10.66 1.60
C ALA A 68 4.84 -10.39 2.07
N GLU A 69 5.84 -10.88 1.34
CA GLU A 69 7.24 -10.73 1.72
C GLU A 69 7.71 -9.27 1.57
N ARG A 70 8.44 -8.80 2.57
CA ARG A 70 9.06 -7.48 2.54
C ARG A 70 10.24 -7.45 1.59
N GLY A 71 10.46 -6.29 0.98
CA GLY A 71 11.60 -6.00 0.12
C GLY A 71 11.25 -5.93 -1.37
N TYR A 72 10.04 -6.32 -1.80
CA TYR A 72 9.68 -6.28 -3.23
C TYR A 72 8.95 -5.00 -3.66
N SER A 73 8.36 -4.26 -2.72
CA SER A 73 7.47 -3.14 -3.04
C SER A 73 7.58 -2.02 -2.02
N ALA A 74 7.68 -0.79 -2.53
CA ALA A 74 7.64 0.44 -1.75
C ALA A 74 6.31 0.61 -1.02
N ALA A 75 5.20 0.21 -1.67
CA ALA A 75 3.86 0.30 -1.11
C ALA A 75 3.65 -0.72 0.00
N LEU A 76 3.96 -2.00 -0.26
CA LEU A 76 3.83 -3.05 0.73
C LEU A 76 4.72 -2.73 1.92
N ASP A 77 6.04 -2.55 1.74
CA ASP A 77 7.01 -2.34 2.82
C ASP A 77 6.70 -1.15 3.72
N ALA A 78 6.18 -0.07 3.13
CA ALA A 78 5.78 1.11 3.88
C ALA A 78 4.40 0.96 4.54
N PHE A 79 3.61 -0.06 4.19
CA PHE A 79 2.30 -0.31 4.79
C PHE A 79 2.41 -0.74 6.25
N ASN A 80 1.74 0.02 7.12
CA ASN A 80 1.61 -0.22 8.54
C ASN A 80 0.15 -0.03 8.96
N ARG A 81 -0.40 -1.02 9.65
CA ARG A 81 -1.77 -0.94 10.21
C ARG A 81 -1.74 -0.16 11.51
N VAL A 82 -1.69 1.16 11.40
CA VAL A 82 -1.63 2.07 12.54
C VAL A 82 -2.60 3.24 12.35
N SER A 83 -3.08 3.78 13.47
CA SER A 83 -3.93 4.99 13.44
C SER A 83 -3.12 6.20 13.01
N ARG A 84 -3.80 7.31 12.73
CA ARG A 84 -3.13 8.60 12.42
C ARG A 84 -2.13 9.00 13.52
N LYS A 85 -2.54 8.89 14.78
CA LYS A 85 -1.71 9.24 15.94
C LYS A 85 -0.54 8.27 16.11
N SER A 86 -0.79 6.97 15.95
CA SER A 86 0.27 5.97 16.04
C SER A 86 1.28 6.08 14.89
N ALA A 87 0.84 6.53 13.71
CA ALA A 87 1.73 6.82 12.58
C ALA A 87 2.71 7.96 12.87
N GLU A 88 2.28 9.02 13.56
CA GLU A 88 3.18 10.11 13.98
C GLU A 88 4.30 9.56 14.87
N ALA A 89 3.95 8.81 15.91
CA ALA A 89 4.92 8.18 16.81
C ALA A 89 5.85 7.19 16.10
N LEU A 90 5.31 6.36 15.19
CA LEU A 90 6.11 5.38 14.45
C LEU A 90 7.08 6.07 13.47
N LEU A 91 6.63 7.10 12.75
CA LEU A 91 7.50 7.88 11.86
C LEU A 91 8.61 8.61 12.63
N GLU A 92 8.40 8.94 13.89
CA GLU A 92 9.42 9.55 14.75
C GLU A 92 10.39 8.54 15.37
N SER A 93 10.04 7.25 15.39
CA SER A 93 10.87 6.20 16.00
C SER A 93 12.18 5.98 15.22
N SER A 94 13.30 5.89 15.94
CA SER A 94 14.64 5.75 15.35
C SER A 94 14.74 4.57 14.38
N SER A 95 14.12 3.43 14.71
CA SER A 95 14.12 2.23 13.86
C SER A 95 13.40 2.44 12.53
N TYR A 96 12.30 3.21 12.52
CA TYR A 96 11.57 3.50 11.29
C TYR A 96 12.26 4.57 10.45
N LYS A 97 12.91 5.56 11.09
CA LYS A 97 13.67 6.63 10.40
C LYS A 97 14.74 6.07 9.46
N GLU A 98 15.33 4.94 9.80
CA GLU A 98 16.33 4.23 8.99
C GLU A 98 15.76 3.50 7.77
N SER A 99 14.44 3.31 7.68
CA SER A 99 13.80 2.56 6.59
C SER A 99 13.06 3.48 5.63
N PHE A 100 12.21 4.37 6.17
CA PHE A 100 11.41 5.28 5.36
C PHE A 100 11.21 6.65 6.03
N ASN A 101 10.97 7.68 5.23
CA ASN A 101 10.37 8.94 5.72
C ASN A 101 8.84 8.97 5.56
N TYR A 102 8.22 7.91 5.05
CA TYR A 102 6.79 7.84 4.81
C TYR A 102 6.23 6.48 5.20
N MET A 103 4.92 6.39 5.33
CA MET A 103 4.19 5.14 5.49
C MET A 103 2.84 5.18 4.80
N ILE A 104 2.40 4.02 4.32
CA ILE A 104 0.99 3.80 3.96
C ILE A 104 0.29 3.24 5.19
N ARG A 105 -0.94 3.67 5.43
CA ARG A 105 -1.80 3.12 6.48
C ARG A 105 -3.26 3.22 6.08
N PRO A 106 -4.16 2.51 6.78
CA PRO A 106 -5.58 2.79 6.67
C PRO A 106 -5.89 4.25 7.03
N SER A 107 -6.89 4.83 6.36
CA SER A 107 -7.47 6.12 6.71
C SER A 107 -8.20 6.05 8.04
N THR A 108 -8.54 7.20 8.61
CA THR A 108 -9.24 7.28 9.91
C THR A 108 -10.60 6.59 9.91
N ASP A 109 -11.27 6.54 8.76
CA ASP A 109 -12.53 5.82 8.56
C ASP A 109 -12.34 4.37 8.08
N ASN A 110 -11.09 3.90 7.94
CA ASN A 110 -10.71 2.57 7.44
C ASN A 110 -11.37 2.19 6.10
N ARG A 111 -11.71 3.19 5.28
CA ARG A 111 -12.36 3.03 3.96
C ARG A 111 -11.45 3.41 2.79
N ALA A 112 -10.24 3.84 3.09
CA ALA A 112 -9.25 4.28 2.12
C ALA A 112 -7.84 4.10 2.69
N LEU A 113 -6.84 4.33 1.85
CA LEU A 113 -5.45 4.41 2.28
C LEU A 113 -5.04 5.88 2.45
N ALA A 114 -4.12 6.10 3.38
CA ALA A 114 -3.50 7.38 3.64
C ALA A 114 -1.97 7.25 3.58
N LEU A 115 -1.33 8.23 2.98
CA LEU A 115 0.12 8.42 2.98
C LEU A 115 0.49 9.38 4.11
N SER A 116 1.26 8.92 5.08
CA SER A 116 1.80 9.78 6.14
C SER A 116 3.29 10.00 5.87
N VAL A 117 3.75 11.25 5.89
CA VAL A 117 5.10 11.64 5.48
C VAL A 117 5.74 12.51 6.56
N ARG A 118 6.92 12.10 7.02
CA ARG A 118 7.82 12.89 7.87
C ARG A 118 8.61 13.86 6.98
N THR A 119 8.35 15.14 7.16
CA THR A 119 9.03 16.23 6.44
C THR A 119 10.44 16.46 7.00
N PRO A 120 11.32 17.18 6.27
CA PRO A 120 12.64 17.57 6.78
C PRO A 120 12.59 18.42 8.06
N SER A 121 11.48 19.11 8.33
CA SER A 121 11.27 19.84 9.59
C SER A 121 10.74 18.95 10.72
N GLU A 122 10.84 17.62 10.59
CA GLU A 122 10.36 16.61 11.55
C GLU A 122 8.85 16.65 11.83
N LYS A 123 8.08 17.39 11.02
CA LYS A 123 6.62 17.41 11.10
C LYS A 123 6.05 16.29 10.24
N VAL A 124 5.03 15.59 10.74
CA VAL A 124 4.28 14.60 9.95
C VAL A 124 3.10 15.26 9.24
N VAL A 125 2.99 15.01 7.93
CA VAL A 125 1.88 15.41 7.06
C VAL A 125 1.12 14.17 6.63
N HIS A 126 -0.21 14.23 6.57
CA HIS A 126 -1.05 13.12 6.12
C HIS A 126 -1.83 13.50 4.88
N LEU A 127 -1.73 12.67 3.85
CA LEU A 127 -2.38 12.83 2.55
C LEU A 127 -3.30 11.64 2.33
N LYS A 128 -4.50 11.89 1.79
CA LYS A 128 -5.41 10.81 1.42
C LYS A 128 -5.02 10.29 0.03
N ILE A 129 -4.97 8.97 -0.12
CA ILE A 129 -4.86 8.33 -1.44
C ILE A 129 -6.28 8.10 -1.93
N PHE A 130 -6.62 8.72 -3.05
CA PHE A 130 -7.90 8.56 -3.71
C PHE A 130 -7.80 7.49 -4.79
N PHE A 131 -8.87 6.74 -4.97
CA PHE A 131 -9.03 5.76 -6.05
C PHE A 131 -10.16 6.20 -6.96
N ASN A 132 -9.99 5.99 -8.27
CA ASN A 132 -11.04 6.17 -9.26
C ASN A 132 -11.37 4.82 -9.92
N PRO A 133 -12.38 4.09 -9.40
CA PRO A 133 -12.80 2.80 -9.94
C PRO A 133 -13.22 2.83 -11.40
N ARG A 134 -13.61 3.98 -11.97
CA ARG A 134 -13.99 4.07 -13.39
C ARG A 134 -12.80 4.12 -14.33
N GLN A 135 -11.72 4.76 -13.87
CA GLN A 135 -10.48 4.89 -14.64
C GLN A 135 -9.40 3.94 -14.16
N HIS A 136 -9.68 3.12 -13.13
CA HIS A 136 -8.78 2.11 -12.63
C HIS A 136 -7.42 2.70 -12.22
N ASN A 137 -7.41 3.86 -11.57
CA ASN A 137 -6.20 4.60 -11.16
C ASN A 137 -6.31 5.17 -9.73
N CYS A 138 -5.19 5.66 -9.19
CA CYS A 138 -5.10 6.30 -7.88
C CYS A 138 -4.34 7.63 -7.94
N PHE A 139 -4.52 8.49 -6.94
CA PHE A 139 -3.86 9.80 -6.87
C PHE A 139 -3.88 10.42 -5.47
N ILE A 140 -2.95 11.34 -5.22
CA ILE A 140 -3.05 12.34 -4.13
C ILE A 140 -3.65 13.64 -4.67
N TYR A 141 -3.18 14.08 -5.84
CA TYR A 141 -3.70 15.24 -6.58
C TYR A 141 -4.32 14.78 -7.89
N ARG A 142 -5.52 15.25 -8.19
CA ARG A 142 -6.35 14.75 -9.30
C ARG A 142 -5.68 14.96 -10.67
N GLU A 143 -4.83 15.96 -10.77
CA GLU A 143 -4.08 16.35 -11.96
C GLU A 143 -2.95 15.36 -12.30
N LYS A 144 -2.58 14.50 -11.34
CA LYS A 144 -1.51 13.51 -11.49
C LYS A 144 -1.97 12.11 -11.02
N PRO A 145 -2.75 11.39 -11.84
CA PRO A 145 -3.13 10.01 -11.57
C PRO A 145 -2.02 9.02 -11.91
N PHE A 146 -2.07 7.86 -11.25
CA PHE A 146 -1.14 6.75 -11.40
C PHE A 146 -1.92 5.44 -11.53
N ASP A 147 -1.36 4.49 -12.28
CA ASP A 147 -1.96 3.17 -12.46
C ASP A 147 -1.99 2.41 -11.12
N THR A 148 -0.88 2.36 -10.38
CA THR A 148 -0.82 1.69 -9.08
C THR A 148 -0.32 2.61 -7.96
N ILE A 149 -0.52 2.19 -6.70
CA ILE A 149 0.06 2.90 -5.55
C ILE A 149 1.59 2.82 -5.59
N GLU A 150 2.15 1.72 -6.08
CA GLU A 150 3.60 1.56 -6.28
C GLU A 150 4.14 2.64 -7.21
N ASP A 151 3.50 2.84 -8.37
CA ASP A 151 3.88 3.89 -9.33
C ASP A 151 3.80 5.29 -8.72
N LEU A 152 2.75 5.55 -7.93
CA LEU A 152 2.56 6.81 -7.20
C LEU A 152 3.74 7.06 -6.26
N LEU A 153 4.14 6.06 -5.47
CA LEU A 153 5.23 6.20 -4.52
C LEU A 153 6.57 6.39 -5.22
N ILE A 154 6.87 5.57 -6.24
CA ILE A 154 8.11 5.67 -7.03
C ILE A 154 8.23 7.07 -7.64
N TYR A 155 7.15 7.59 -8.23
CA TYR A 155 7.15 8.94 -8.77
C TYR A 155 7.49 9.99 -7.72
N TYR A 156 6.89 9.90 -6.53
CA TYR A 156 7.13 10.89 -5.46
C TYR A 156 8.45 10.66 -4.70
N MET A 157 9.17 9.56 -4.94
CA MET A 157 10.56 9.43 -4.52
C MET A 157 11.50 10.31 -5.36
N GLU A 158 11.18 10.50 -6.64
CA GLU A 158 11.97 11.31 -7.57
C GLU A 158 11.47 12.75 -7.67
N ASN A 159 10.19 12.98 -7.39
CA ASN A 159 9.52 14.28 -7.54
C ASN A 159 8.91 14.69 -6.21
N ALA A 160 9.21 15.88 -5.71
CA ALA A 160 8.65 16.32 -4.43
C ALA A 160 7.12 16.41 -4.51
N ILE A 161 6.45 15.90 -3.48
CA ILE A 161 5.04 16.23 -3.24
C ILE A 161 4.98 17.74 -2.94
N PRO A 162 4.17 18.53 -3.67
CA PRO A 162 4.03 19.96 -3.43
C PRO A 162 3.80 20.29 -1.95
N GLU A 163 4.57 21.23 -1.41
CA GLU A 163 4.50 21.69 -0.02
C GLU A 163 4.84 20.63 1.06
N VAL A 164 5.30 19.43 0.67
CA VAL A 164 5.67 18.36 1.60
C VAL A 164 7.17 18.03 1.47
N CYS A 165 7.55 17.05 0.64
CA CYS A 165 8.93 16.68 0.31
C CYS A 165 8.92 15.50 -0.68
N THR A 166 10.11 15.05 -1.10
CA THR A 166 10.27 13.74 -1.74
C THR A 166 10.13 12.61 -0.74
N LEU A 167 9.60 11.48 -1.20
CA LEU A 167 9.58 10.23 -0.45
C LEU A 167 10.97 9.60 -0.46
N GLN A 168 11.32 8.94 0.63
CA GLN A 168 12.61 8.30 0.79
C GLN A 168 12.41 6.89 1.35
N ALA A 169 12.89 5.91 0.58
CA ALA A 169 13.13 4.54 1.01
C ALA A 169 14.64 4.35 1.10
N TYR A 170 15.16 4.10 2.30
CA TYR A 170 16.61 4.04 2.54
C TYR A 170 17.18 2.62 2.38
N LYS A 171 16.31 1.63 2.13
CA LYS A 171 16.71 0.25 1.80
C LYS A 171 16.35 -0.04 0.34
N PRO A 172 17.28 -0.63 -0.44
CA PRO A 172 16.98 -1.01 -1.82
C PRO A 172 15.96 -2.15 -1.85
N PHE A 173 15.00 -2.04 -2.76
CA PHE A 173 14.06 -3.13 -3.04
C PHE A 173 14.76 -4.25 -3.82
N ARG A 174 14.42 -5.49 -3.49
CA ARG A 174 14.73 -6.68 -4.29
C ARG A 174 14.08 -6.50 -5.66
N LYS A 175 14.84 -6.80 -6.72
CA LYS A 175 14.28 -6.86 -8.06
C LYS A 175 13.33 -8.06 -8.14
N PHE A 176 12.22 -7.90 -8.88
CA PHE A 176 11.36 -9.02 -9.22
C PHE A 176 12.19 -10.11 -9.91
N PRO A 177 11.96 -11.40 -9.59
CA PRO A 177 12.47 -12.47 -10.44
C PRO A 177 11.86 -12.29 -11.84
N ASN A 178 12.73 -12.22 -12.86
CA ASN A 178 12.34 -12.24 -14.27
C ASN A 178 11.73 -13.58 -14.65
#